data_AF-A0A356TT54-F1
#
_entry.id   AF-A0A356TT54-F1
#
_cell.length_a   1.000
_cell.length_b   1.000
_cell.length_c   1.000
_cell.angle_alpha   90.00
_cell.angle_beta   90.00
_cell.angle_gamma   90.00
#
_symmetry.space_group_name_H-M   'P 1'
#
loop_
_entity.id
_entity.type
_entity.pdbx_description
1 polymer ?
#
loop_
_entity_poly.entity_id
_entity_poly.type
_entity_poly.pdbx_seq_one_letter_code
_entity_poly.pdbx_strand_id
1 'polypeptide(L)'
;MAGLPGAELVVAGLRDANRGAWSVEALLVAAASARLSALGLLLPPPEDLPEAPELALYEALREDPSVRDAYGRYNALRRELVSFLNAADGRARRARVA
;
A
#
# COMPACT_ATOMS: atom_id res chain seq x y z
N MET A 1 12.26 -4.72 5.51
CA MET A 1 11.18 -3.83 6.00
C MET A 1 10.73 -4.15 7.43
N ALA A 2 11.25 -5.21 8.08
CA ALA A 2 10.85 -5.59 9.44
C ALA A 2 11.05 -4.44 10.45
N GLY A 3 10.06 -4.25 11.33
CA GLY A 3 10.06 -3.22 12.38
C GLY A 3 9.57 -1.84 11.96
N LEU A 4 9.11 -1.64 10.71
CA LEU A 4 8.47 -0.40 10.29
C LEU A 4 6.95 -0.46 10.56
N PRO A 5 6.31 0.64 10.98
CA PRO A 5 4.84 0.70 11.09
C PRO A 5 4.21 0.39 9.72
N GLY A 6 3.13 -0.40 9.69
CA GLY A 6 2.45 -0.77 8.45
C GLY A 6 3.21 -1.73 7.52
N ALA A 7 4.36 -2.28 7.95
CA ALA A 7 5.17 -3.16 7.10
C ALA A 7 4.44 -4.45 6.71
N GLU A 8 3.66 -5.04 7.61
CA GLU A 8 2.92 -6.28 7.33
C GLU A 8 1.87 -6.06 6.24
N LEU A 9 1.14 -4.94 6.33
CA LEU A 9 0.17 -4.51 5.34
C LEU A 9 0.81 -4.29 3.96
N VAL A 10 1.97 -3.63 3.90
CA VAL A 10 2.69 -3.42 2.64
C VAL A 10 3.21 -4.73 2.07
N VAL A 11 3.74 -5.64 2.91
CA VAL A 11 4.22 -6.95 2.46
C VAL A 11 3.08 -7.80 1.89
N ALA A 12 1.92 -7.81 2.56
CA ALA A 12 0.73 -8.49 2.06
C ALA A 12 0.30 -7.92 0.70
N GLY A 13 0.15 -6.59 0.61
CA GLY A 13 -0.28 -5.94 -0.62
C GLY A 13 0.67 -6.16 -1.79
N LEU A 14 1.99 -6.07 -1.57
CA LEU A 14 2.98 -6.36 -2.61
C LEU A 14 2.91 -7.82 -3.07
N ARG A 15 2.74 -8.77 -2.14
CA ARG A 15 2.61 -10.19 -2.48
C ARG A 15 1.39 -10.44 -3.36
N ASP A 16 0.25 -9.87 -2.99
CA ASP A 16 -1.01 -10.07 -3.70
C ASP A 16 -0.98 -9.41 -5.07
N ALA A 17 -0.51 -8.16 -5.15
CA ALA A 17 -0.36 -7.43 -6.41
C ALA A 17 0.54 -8.18 -7.40
N ASN A 18 1.69 -8.70 -6.95
CA ASN A 18 2.60 -9.49 -7.81
C ASN A 18 2.03 -10.85 -8.25
N ARG A 19 0.91 -11.29 -7.69
CA ARG A 19 0.15 -12.48 -8.14
C ARG A 19 -1.05 -12.11 -9.01
N GLY A 20 -1.25 -10.83 -9.32
CA GLY A 20 -2.45 -10.33 -10.01
C GLY A 20 -3.72 -10.37 -9.14
N ALA A 21 -3.57 -10.50 -7.81
CA ALA A 21 -4.69 -10.50 -6.87
C ALA A 21 -4.86 -9.10 -6.27
N TRP A 22 -5.97 -8.43 -6.62
CA TRP A 22 -6.26 -7.07 -6.16
C TRP A 22 -7.06 -7.07 -4.85
N SER A 23 -6.42 -7.53 -3.77
CA SER A 23 -6.93 -7.40 -2.40
C SER A 23 -6.95 -5.94 -1.93
N VAL A 24 -7.59 -5.68 -0.78
CA VAL A 24 -7.58 -4.35 -0.13
C VAL A 24 -6.15 -3.85 0.07
N GLU A 25 -5.24 -4.70 0.55
CA GLU A 25 -3.83 -4.37 0.73
C GLU A 25 -3.12 -4.15 -0.61
N ALA A 26 -3.44 -4.95 -1.65
CA ALA A 26 -2.86 -4.78 -2.99
C ALA A 26 -3.26 -3.45 -3.64
N LEU A 27 -4.54 -3.10 -3.54
CA LEU A 27 -5.08 -1.82 -4.03
C LEU A 27 -4.46 -0.63 -3.28
N LEU A 28 -4.27 -0.79 -1.98
CA LEU A 28 -3.60 0.21 -1.14
C LEU A 28 -2.13 0.45 -1.54
N VAL A 29 -1.36 -0.60 -1.83
CA VAL A 29 0.01 -0.42 -2.32
C VAL A 29 0.05 0.09 -3.76
N ALA A 30 -0.88 -0.33 -4.62
CA ALA A 30 -0.99 0.18 -5.99
C ALA A 30 -1.27 1.69 -6.01
N ALA A 31 -2.11 2.19 -5.10
CA ALA A 31 -2.37 3.62 -4.93
C ALA A 31 -1.12 4.44 -4.54
N ALA A 32 -0.09 3.81 -3.98
CA ALA A 32 1.18 4.45 -3.64
C ALA A 32 2.35 3.93 -4.48
N SER A 33 2.08 3.33 -5.65
CA SER A 33 3.08 2.68 -6.50
C SER A 33 4.31 3.55 -6.75
N ALA A 34 4.13 4.81 -7.14
CA ALA A 34 5.23 5.74 -7.40
C ALA A 34 6.17 5.92 -6.18
N ARG A 35 5.62 6.05 -4.97
CA ARG A 35 6.41 6.23 -3.75
C ARG A 35 7.10 4.94 -3.32
N LEU A 36 6.45 3.80 -3.48
CA LEU A 36 7.02 2.49 -3.16
C LEU A 36 8.14 2.12 -4.14
N SER A 37 7.96 2.40 -5.44
CA SER A 37 8.99 2.22 -6.47
C SER A 37 10.22 3.11 -6.20
N ALA A 38 10.02 4.35 -5.77
CA ALA A 38 11.12 5.24 -5.36
C ALA A 38 11.92 4.71 -4.14
N LEU A 39 11.30 3.85 -3.33
CA LEU A 39 11.95 3.13 -2.23
C LEU A 39 12.58 1.79 -2.66
N GLY A 40 12.52 1.45 -3.95
CA GLY A 40 13.05 0.20 -4.52
C GLY A 40 12.18 -1.03 -4.26
N LEU A 41 10.90 -0.83 -3.92
CA LEU A 41 9.95 -1.93 -3.75
C LEU A 41 9.34 -2.31 -5.09
N LEU A 42 9.27 -3.62 -5.36
CA LEU A 42 8.80 -4.16 -6.63
C LEU A 42 7.27 -4.31 -6.61
N LEU A 43 6.61 -3.57 -7.49
CA LEU A 43 5.20 -3.72 -7.86
C LEU A 43 5.11 -4.29 -9.29
N PRO A 44 3.93 -4.81 -9.69
CA PRO A 44 3.63 -5.03 -11.11
C PRO A 44 3.93 -3.78 -11.94
N PRO A 45 4.26 -3.96 -13.23
CA PRO A 45 4.54 -2.84 -14.11
C PRO A 45 3.28 -1.95 -14.24
N PRO A 46 3.43 -0.64 -14.56
CA PRO A 46 2.32 0.31 -14.54
C PRO A 46 1.10 -0.10 -15.37
N GLU A 47 1.31 -0.80 -16.49
CA GLU A 47 0.27 -1.33 -17.37
C GLU A 47 -0.59 -2.44 -16.73
N ASP A 48 -0.07 -3.13 -15.72
CA ASP A 48 -0.77 -4.19 -14.99
C ASP A 48 -1.48 -3.65 -13.74
N LEU A 49 -1.22 -2.40 -13.34
CA LEU A 49 -1.87 -1.79 -12.19
C LEU A 49 -3.33 -1.42 -12.52
N PRO A 50 -4.24 -1.45 -11.54
CA PRO A 50 -5.59 -0.94 -11.72
C PRO A 50 -5.56 0.54 -12.12
N GLU A 51 -6.45 0.95 -13.02
CA GLU A 51 -6.51 2.34 -13.51
C GLU A 51 -6.79 3.35 -12.38
N ALA A 52 -7.67 2.99 -11.44
CA ALA A 52 -8.06 3.83 -10.32
C ALA A 52 -7.97 3.06 -8.98
N PRO A 53 -6.76 2.76 -8.47
CA PRO A 53 -6.57 1.88 -7.33
C PRO A 53 -7.16 2.45 -6.02
N GLU A 54 -7.17 3.78 -5.84
CA GLU A 54 -7.82 4.41 -4.68
C GLU A 54 -9.35 4.26 -4.73
N LEU A 55 -9.96 4.38 -5.90
CA LEU A 55 -11.40 4.20 -6.07
C LEU A 55 -11.78 2.73 -5.85
N ALA A 56 -11.07 1.81 -6.50
CA ALA A 56 -11.27 0.37 -6.33
C ALA A 56 -11.09 -0.07 -4.88
N LEU A 57 -10.11 0.48 -4.15
CA LEU A 57 -9.93 0.25 -2.72
C LEU A 57 -11.17 0.67 -1.94
N TYR A 58 -11.68 1.88 -2.20
CA TYR A 58 -12.85 2.38 -1.50
C TYR A 58 -14.11 1.56 -1.81
N GLU A 59 -14.30 1.13 -3.05
CA GLU A 59 -15.39 0.25 -3.47
C GLU A 59 -15.30 -1.11 -2.78
N ALA A 60 -14.12 -1.76 -2.77
CA ALA A 60 -13.91 -3.02 -2.08
C ALA A 60 -14.25 -2.94 -0.58
N LEU A 61 -13.90 -1.82 0.07
CA LEU A 61 -14.25 -1.59 1.48
C LEU A 61 -15.74 -1.33 1.70
N ARG A 62 -16.44 -0.74 0.71
CA ARG A 62 -17.89 -0.50 0.79
C ARG A 62 -18.71 -1.75 0.56
N GLU A 63 -18.21 -2.66 -0.27
CA GLU A 63 -18.87 -3.92 -0.62
C GLU A 63 -18.63 -5.02 0.42
N ASP A 64 -17.57 -4.91 1.24
CA ASP A 64 -17.28 -5.85 2.30
C ASP A 64 -18.29 -5.72 3.46
N PRO A 65 -19.16 -6.73 3.69
CA PRO A 65 -20.19 -6.68 4.74
C PRO A 65 -19.61 -6.70 6.16
N SER A 66 -18.33 -7.06 6.34
CA SER A 66 -17.64 -6.99 7.63
C SER A 66 -17.20 -5.56 8.00
N VAL A 67 -17.14 -4.66 7.02
CA VAL A 67 -16.72 -3.27 7.20
C VAL A 67 -17.92 -2.39 7.55
N ARG A 68 -17.97 -1.92 8.80
CA ARG A 68 -19.06 -1.05 9.28
C ARG A 68 -18.93 0.41 8.84
N ASP A 69 -17.70 0.89 8.65
CA ASP A 69 -17.38 2.25 8.24
C ASP A 69 -16.26 2.21 7.18
N ALA A 70 -16.65 2.17 5.91
CA ALA A 70 -15.72 2.09 4.79
C ALA A 70 -14.80 3.32 4.72
N TYR A 71 -15.33 4.52 5.00
CA TYR A 71 -14.57 5.76 4.96
C TYR A 71 -13.55 5.84 6.10
N GLY A 72 -13.96 5.46 7.32
CA GLY A 72 -13.06 5.36 8.47
C GLY A 72 -11.96 4.33 8.25
N ARG A 73 -12.30 3.14 7.72
CA ARG A 73 -11.35 2.07 7.39
C ARG A 73 -10.37 2.51 6.30
N TYR A 74 -10.85 3.12 5.21
CA TYR A 74 -10.04 3.69 4.14
C TYR A 74 -9.01 4.69 4.69
N ASN A 75 -9.45 5.63 5.52
CA ASN A 75 -8.56 6.63 6.10
C ASN A 75 -7.55 6.02 7.07
N ALA A 76 -7.93 5.01 7.85
CA ALA A 76 -7.01 4.29 8.72
C ALA A 76 -5.89 3.61 7.92
N LEU A 77 -6.26 2.88 6.86
CA LEU A 77 -5.33 2.23 5.94
C LEU A 77 -4.36 3.22 5.28
N ARG A 78 -4.88 4.35 4.79
CA ARG A 78 -4.02 5.40 4.20
C ARG A 78 -3.04 6.00 5.20
N ARG A 79 -3.48 6.27 6.43
CA ARG A 79 -2.58 6.79 7.49
C ARG A 79 -1.48 5.79 7.82
N GLU A 80 -1.82 4.51 7.92
CA GLU A 80 -0.86 3.44 8.18
C GLU A 80 0.17 3.32 7.05
N LEU A 81 -0.28 3.35 5.79
CA LEU A 81 0.61 3.37 4.63
C LEU A 81 1.52 4.60 4.61
N VAL A 82 1.00 5.79 4.90
CA VAL A 82 1.82 7.01 4.98
C VAL A 82 2.87 6.91 6.08
N SER A 83 2.52 6.34 7.24
CA SER A 83 3.45 6.07 8.33
C SER A 83 4.60 5.15 7.87
N PHE A 84 4.26 4.05 7.20
CA PHE A 84 5.25 3.15 6.59
C PHE A 84 6.18 3.91 5.63
N LEU A 85 5.62 4.64 4.67
CA LEU A 85 6.38 5.34 3.63
C LEU A 85 7.35 6.36 4.23
N ASN A 86 6.92 7.11 5.25
CA ASN A 86 7.76 8.08 5.93
C ASN A 86 8.88 7.41 6.73
N ALA A 87 8.58 6.30 7.43
CA ALA A 87 9.58 5.55 8.19
C ALA A 87 10.60 4.88 7.26
N ALA A 88 10.16 4.34 6.13
CA ALA A 88 11.01 3.75 5.10
C ALA A 88 11.91 4.79 4.44
N ASP A 89 11.38 5.94 4.02
CA ASP A 89 12.16 7.04 3.44
C ASP A 89 13.20 7.56 4.44
N GLY A 90 12.81 7.78 5.70
CA GLY A 90 13.73 8.18 6.76
C GLY A 90 14.87 7.18 6.97
N ARG A 91 14.58 5.87 6.90
CA ARG A 91 15.60 4.82 6.99
C ARG A 91 16.52 4.80 5.77
N ALA A 92 15.96 4.94 4.57
CA ALA A 92 16.73 4.99 3.32
C ALA A 92 17.66 6.20 3.28
N ARG A 93 17.20 7.38 3.72
CA ARG A 93 18.03 8.58 3.83
C ARG A 93 19.19 8.40 4.80
N ARG A 94 18.94 7.84 5.99
CA ARG A 94 20.02 7.57 6.97
C ARG A 94 21.08 6.62 6.43
N ALA A 95 20.67 5.60 5.67
CA ALA A 95 21.59 4.64 5.08
C ALA A 95 22.45 5.21 3.94
N ARG A 96 22.06 6.34 3.32
CA ARG A 96 22.84 7.01 2.25
C ARG A 96 23.89 7.99 2.79
N VAL A 97 23.78 8.38 4.06
CA VAL A 97 24.66 9.37 4.71
C VAL A 97 25.73 8.70 5.59
N ALA A 98 25.57 7.40 5.88
CA ALA A 98 26.52 6.57 6.60
C ALA A 98 27.48 5.87 5.62
#